data_AF-A0A836T3Q8-F1
#
_entry.id   AF-A0A836T3Q8-F1
#
_cell.length_a   1.000
_cell.length_b   1.000
_cell.length_c   1.000
_cell.angle_alpha   90.00
_cell.angle_beta   90.00
_cell.angle_gamma   90.00
#
_symmetry.space_group_name_H-M   'P 1'
#
loop_
_entity.id
_entity.type
_entity.pdbx_description
1 polymer ?
#
loop_
_entity_poly.entity_id
_entity_poly.type
_entity_poly.pdbx_seq_one_letter_code
_entity_poly.pdbx_strand_id
1 'polypeptide(L)'
;IPLKSFFATKLKTKEGEISTEKVKYLIKQVIEKENKTKPLSDENICKILRKDFGIRIARRTVAKYREELNIPDSRKRRVIK
;
A
#
# COMPACT_ATOMS: atom_id res chain seq x y z
N ILE A 1 26.52 -11.95 -4.90
CA ILE A 1 26.34 -10.47 -4.95
C ILE A 1 25.03 -10.25 -5.72
N PRO A 2 24.00 -9.58 -5.15
CA PRO A 2 24.10 -8.20 -4.67
C PRO A 2 23.33 -7.85 -3.37
N LEU A 3 24.02 -7.19 -2.44
CA LEU A 3 23.40 -6.29 -1.45
C LEU A 3 23.03 -4.98 -2.17
N LYS A 4 21.88 -4.92 -2.84
CA LYS A 4 21.41 -3.66 -3.45
C LYS A 4 20.12 -3.09 -2.86
N SER A 5 19.51 -3.74 -1.87
CA SER A 5 18.22 -3.31 -1.30
C SER A 5 18.30 -2.74 0.13
N PHE A 6 19.50 -2.56 0.69
CA PHE A 6 19.67 -2.10 2.08
C PHE A 6 19.42 -0.60 2.31
N PHE A 7 19.11 0.18 1.26
CA PHE A 7 18.73 1.60 1.36
C PHE A 7 17.24 1.85 1.15
N ALA A 8 16.37 0.88 1.48
CA ALA A 8 14.94 1.13 1.54
C ALA A 8 14.64 2.09 2.71
N THR A 9 14.36 3.35 2.38
CA THR A 9 13.96 4.44 3.28
C THR A 9 13.04 3.91 4.40
N LYS A 10 13.57 3.72 5.60
CA LYS A 10 12.84 3.03 6.68
C LYS A 10 11.69 3.92 7.15
N LEU A 11 10.45 3.46 6.96
CA LEU A 11 9.28 4.08 7.56
C LEU A 11 9.19 3.60 9.01
N LYS A 12 9.25 4.51 9.98
CA LYS A 12 9.02 4.19 11.39
C LYS A 12 7.55 3.83 11.60
N THR A 13 7.24 2.58 11.94
CA THR A 13 5.91 2.19 12.45
C THR A 13 5.99 1.95 13.96
N LYS A 14 4.83 1.81 14.61
CA LYS A 14 4.74 1.68 16.07
C LYS A 14 5.30 0.35 16.60
N GLU A 15 5.47 -0.64 15.73
CA GLU A 15 5.93 -2.01 16.05
C GLU A 15 7.32 -2.33 15.46
N GLY A 16 7.91 -1.43 14.67
CA GLY A 16 9.25 -1.64 14.11
C GLY A 16 9.56 -0.76 12.90
N GLU A 17 10.77 -0.88 12.37
CA GLU A 17 11.15 -0.28 11.09
C GLU A 17 10.55 -1.11 9.96
N ILE A 18 9.65 -0.53 9.15
CA ILE A 18 9.17 -1.18 7.94
C ILE A 18 9.86 -0.61 6.70
N SER A 19 10.36 -1.49 5.85
CA SER A 19 10.91 -1.09 4.55
C SER A 19 9.81 -0.59 3.62
N THR A 20 10.08 0.46 2.85
CA THR A 20 9.16 0.96 1.80
C THR A 20 8.68 -0.15 0.87
N GLU A 21 9.57 -1.07 0.52
CA GLU A 21 9.31 -2.21 -0.35
C GLU A 21 8.24 -3.15 0.24
N LYS A 22 8.27 -3.37 1.56
CA LYS A 22 7.26 -4.16 2.25
C LYS A 22 5.91 -3.45 2.29
N VAL A 23 5.89 -2.12 2.47
CA VAL A 23 4.65 -1.33 2.40
C VAL A 23 4.03 -1.42 1.00
N LYS A 24 4.82 -1.27 -0.06
CA LYS A 24 4.37 -1.42 -1.45
C LYS A 24 3.78 -2.81 -1.71
N TYR A 25 4.47 -3.85 -1.25
CA TYR A 25 3.99 -5.22 -1.36
C TYR A 25 2.64 -5.43 -0.66
N LEU A 26 2.49 -4.91 0.55
CA LEU A 26 1.22 -4.99 1.29
C LEU A 26 0.10 -4.21 0.63
N ILE A 27 0.37 -2.99 0.12
CA ILE A 27 -0.62 -2.22 -0.65
C ILE A 27 -1.10 -3.03 -1.86
N LYS A 28 -0.17 -3.64 -2.61
CA LYS A 28 -0.50 -4.48 -3.75
C LYS A 28 -1.37 -5.68 -3.34
N GLN A 29 -1.00 -6.39 -2.28
CA GLN A 29 -1.76 -7.53 -1.77
C GLN A 29 -3.17 -7.15 -1.31
N VAL A 30 -3.34 -6.01 -0.63
CA VAL A 30 -4.65 -5.50 -0.21
C VAL A 30 -5.52 -5.17 -1.44
N ILE A 31 -4.93 -4.58 -2.47
CA ILE A 31 -5.60 -4.26 -3.73
C ILE A 31 -5.95 -5.53 -4.52
N GLU A 32 -5.06 -6.53 -4.57
CA GLU A 32 -5.32 -7.81 -5.24
C GLU A 32 -6.47 -8.59 -4.59
N LYS A 33 -6.60 -8.49 -3.26
CA LYS A 33 -7.70 -9.08 -2.49
C LYS A 33 -8.95 -8.18 -2.44
N GLU A 34 -8.91 -6.99 -3.03
CA GLU A 34 -10.04 -6.07 -2.99
C GLU A 34 -11.20 -6.55 -3.88
N ASN A 35 -12.41 -6.15 -3.50
CA ASN A 35 -13.56 -6.41 -4.35
C ASN A 35 -13.57 -5.44 -5.53
N LYS A 36 -13.37 -5.95 -6.76
CA LYS A 36 -13.35 -5.15 -8.00
C LYS A 36 -14.66 -4.38 -8.28
N THR A 37 -15.79 -4.83 -7.70
CA THR A 37 -17.07 -4.12 -7.79
C THR A 37 -17.17 -2.92 -6.84
N LYS A 38 -16.41 -2.95 -5.74
CA LYS A 38 -16.31 -1.89 -4.73
C LYS A 38 -14.83 -1.70 -4.33
N PRO A 39 -14.01 -1.13 -5.22
CA PRO A 39 -12.59 -0.95 -4.98
C PRO A 39 -12.35 -0.10 -3.74
N LEU A 40 -11.30 -0.44 -2.99
CA LEU A 40 -10.93 0.24 -1.76
C LEU A 40 -10.32 1.59 -2.10
N SER A 41 -10.79 2.64 -1.43
CA SER A 41 -10.15 3.94 -1.46
C SER A 41 -8.77 3.89 -0.79
N ASP A 42 -7.88 4.81 -1.14
CA ASP A 42 -6.55 4.89 -0.50
C ASP A 42 -6.67 5.04 1.03
N GLU A 43 -7.74 5.69 1.50
CA GLU A 43 -8.03 5.84 2.93
C GLU A 43 -8.44 4.52 3.59
N ASN A 44 -9.19 3.67 2.89
CA ASN A 44 -9.52 2.34 3.39
C ASN A 44 -8.27 1.45 3.43
N ILE A 45 -7.40 1.55 2.43
CA ILE A 45 -6.11 0.84 2.41
C ILE A 45 -5.25 1.29 3.61
N CYS A 46 -5.19 2.59 3.93
CA CYS A 46 -4.55 3.08 5.16
C CYS A 46 -5.13 2.45 6.43
N LYS A 47 -6.47 2.36 6.53
CA LYS A 47 -7.15 1.76 7.69
C LYS A 47 -6.83 0.28 7.84
N ILE A 48 -6.85 -0.47 6.73
CA ILE A 48 -6.50 -1.90 6.69
C ILE A 48 -5.05 -2.09 7.11
N LEU A 49 -4.11 -1.34 6.52
CA LEU A 49 -2.69 -1.44 6.85
C LEU A 49 -2.41 -1.10 8.32
N ARG A 50 -3.13 -0.13 8.88
CA ARG A 50 -3.02 0.23 10.29
C ARG A 50 -3.63 -0.83 11.21
N LYS A 51 -4.74 -1.45 10.82
CA LYS A 51 -5.49 -2.42 11.65
C LYS A 51 -4.83 -3.80 11.62
N ASP A 52 -4.47 -4.29 10.45
CA ASP A 52 -4.00 -5.65 10.25
C ASP A 52 -2.48 -5.78 10.42
N PHE A 53 -1.73 -4.71 10.11
CA PHE A 53 -0.26 -4.72 10.11
C PHE A 53 0.37 -3.68 11.04
N GLY A 54 -0.43 -2.87 11.75
CA GLY A 54 0.10 -1.81 12.62
C GLY A 54 0.77 -0.63 11.89
N ILE A 55 0.64 -0.57 10.57
CA ILE A 55 1.34 0.39 9.72
C ILE A 55 0.57 1.70 9.66
N ARG A 56 1.12 2.76 10.29
CA ARG A 56 0.60 4.12 10.16
C ARG A 56 1.22 4.81 8.96
N ILE A 57 0.51 4.80 7.84
CA ILE A 57 0.87 5.59 6.64
C ILE A 57 -0.26 6.55 6.27
N ALA A 58 0.13 7.70 5.72
CA ALA A 58 -0.83 8.70 5.25
C ALA A 58 -1.41 8.31 3.89
N ARG A 59 -2.64 8.79 3.61
CA ARG A 59 -3.32 8.60 2.32
C ARG A 59 -2.43 9.00 1.13
N ARG A 60 -1.72 10.13 1.25
CA ARG A 60 -0.80 10.63 0.20
C ARG A 60 0.35 9.66 -0.06
N THR A 61 0.87 9.00 0.97
CA THR A 61 1.92 7.98 0.84
C THR A 61 1.40 6.74 0.14
N VAL A 62 0.18 6.29 0.46
CA VAL A 62 -0.48 5.19 -0.26
C VAL A 62 -0.68 5.55 -1.73
N ALA A 63 -1.19 6.74 -2.02
CA ALA A 63 -1.39 7.20 -3.40
C ALA A 63 -0.07 7.23 -4.18
N LYS A 64 1.00 7.79 -3.60
CA LYS A 64 2.34 7.78 -4.20
C LYS A 64 2.82 6.36 -4.51
N TYR A 65 2.73 5.44 -3.55
CA TYR A 65 3.17 4.06 -3.77
C TYR A 65 2.27 3.29 -4.75
N ARG A 66 0.98 3.61 -4.79
CA ARG A 66 0.05 3.06 -5.77
C ARG A 66 0.41 3.50 -7.19
N GLU A 67 0.75 4.78 -7.38
CA GLU A 67 1.21 5.32 -8.67
C GLU A 67 2.55 4.69 -9.08
N GLU A 68 3.51 4.55 -8.17
CA GLU A 68 4.78 3.86 -8.44
C GLU A 68 4.58 2.39 -8.83
N LEU A 69 3.49 1.75 -8.39
CA LEU A 69 3.10 0.40 -8.77
C LEU A 69 2.27 0.33 -10.06
N ASN A 70 2.07 1.46 -10.75
CA ASN A 70 1.20 1.59 -11.93
C ASN A 70 -0.25 1.15 -11.69
N ILE A 71 -0.73 1.23 -10.44
CA ILE A 71 -2.10 0.83 -10.12
C ILE A 71 -3.02 2.06 -10.24
N PRO A 72 -4.10 2.02 -11.03
CA PRO A 72 -5.01 3.15 -11.18
C PRO A 72 -5.86 3.39 -9.92
N ASP A 73 -6.46 4.59 -9.86
CA ASP A 73 -7.29 5.02 -8.73
C ASP A 73 -8.47 4.09 -8.50
N SER A 74 -8.93 4.03 -7.24
CA SER A 74 -10.15 3.31 -6.86
C SER A 74 -11.33 3.58 -7.81
N ARG A 75 -11.52 4.81 -8.27
CA ARG A 75 -12.57 5.16 -9.25
C ARG A 75 -12.41 4.47 -10.60
N LYS A 76 -11.17 4.34 -11.10
CA LYS A 76 -10.85 3.67 -12.37
C LYS A 76 -10.81 2.15 -12.25
N ARG A 77 -10.58 1.61 -11.04
CA ARG A 77 -10.62 0.17 -10.75
C ARG A 77 -12.02 -0.40 -10.60
N ARG A 78 -13.05 0.45 -10.54
CA ARG A 78 -14.43 0.00 -10.38
C ARG A 78 -14.89 -0.66 -11.68
N VAL A 79 -15.01 -1.98 -11.66
CA VAL A 79 -15.67 -2.71 -12.74
C VAL A 79 -17.18 -2.54 -12.53
N ILE A 80 -17.78 -1.70 -13.35
CA ILE A 80 -19.25 -1.65 -13.48
C ILE A 80 -19.59 -2.83 -14.38
N LYS A 81 -20.30 -3.80 -13.84
CA LYS A 81 -20.86 -4.91 -14.61
C LYS A 81 -22.18 -4.46 -15.22
#